data_AF-A0A220S016-F1
#
_entry.id   AF-A0A220S016-F1
#
_cell.length_a   1.000
_cell.length_b   1.000
_cell.length_c   1.000
_cell.angle_alpha   90.00
_cell.angle_beta   90.00
_cell.angle_gamma   90.00
#
_symmetry.space_group_name_H-M   'P 1'
#
loop_
_entity.id
_entity.type
_entity.pdbx_description
1 polymer ?
#
loop_
_entity_poly.entity_id
_entity_poly.type
_entity_poly.pdbx_seq_one_letter_code
_entity_poly.pdbx_strand_id
1 'polypeptide(L)'
;MKTYTHLALFAALPFLLAACGEKNDQNDATQVFKNEFRLGFIEAASEQCVKNVPQNNVLPSETVKQICDCTAEQIVDKVSAEDVPDVLAGKVSPELRQKIAEATKSCAQKVLAKPAAASGEKAASSVKQK
;
A
#
# COMPACT_ATOMS: atom_id res chain seq x y z
N MET A 1 -33.53 6.22 50.92
CA MET A 1 -33.57 7.10 49.72
C MET A 1 -32.17 7.09 49.10
N LYS A 2 -31.94 6.25 48.10
CA LYS A 2 -30.58 5.87 47.65
C LYS A 2 -30.58 5.63 46.14
N THR A 3 -30.96 6.65 45.37
CA THR A 3 -31.09 6.55 43.90
C THR A 3 -30.80 7.87 43.18
N TYR A 4 -29.91 8.72 43.72
CA TYR A 4 -29.57 10.01 43.09
C TYR A 4 -28.09 10.15 42.68
N THR A 5 -27.25 9.15 42.93
CA THR A 5 -25.80 9.24 42.67
C THR A 5 -25.38 8.71 41.29
N HIS A 6 -26.26 8.03 40.55
CA HIS A 6 -25.95 7.49 39.22
C HIS A 6 -26.30 8.42 38.05
N LEU A 7 -27.16 9.43 38.26
CA LEU A 7 -27.63 10.33 37.20
C LEU A 7 -26.65 11.47 36.88
N ALA A 8 -25.68 11.75 37.75
CA ALA A 8 -24.69 12.81 37.54
C ALA A 8 -23.51 12.38 36.64
N LEU A 9 -23.25 11.07 36.49
CA LEU A 9 -22.10 10.57 35.73
C LEU A 9 -22.34 10.53 34.22
N PHE A 10 -23.61 10.49 33.78
CA PHE A 10 -23.98 10.41 32.35
C PHE A 10 -24.02 11.77 31.63
N ALA A 11 -23.99 12.88 32.36
CA ALA A 11 -24.07 14.23 31.77
C ALA A 11 -22.71 14.76 31.27
N ALA A 12 -21.59 14.08 31.56
CA ALA A 12 -20.25 14.49 31.12
C ALA A 12 -19.78 13.85 29.82
N LEU A 13 -20.42 12.76 29.36
CA LEU A 13 -20.07 12.11 28.09
C LEU A 13 -20.32 12.96 26.83
N PRO A 14 -21.36 13.81 26.72
CA PRO A 14 -21.54 14.62 25.51
C PRO A 14 -20.53 15.79 25.43
N PHE A 15 -19.90 16.18 26.54
CA PHE A 15 -18.84 17.21 26.53
C PHE A 15 -17.49 16.68 26.02
N LEU A 16 -17.20 15.39 26.21
CA LEU A 16 -16.03 14.73 25.62
C LEU A 16 -16.13 14.62 24.09
N LEU A 17 -17.35 14.57 23.54
CA LEU A 17 -17.58 14.56 22.09
C LEU A 17 -17.47 15.96 21.44
N ALA A 18 -17.59 17.03 22.23
CA ALA A 18 -17.41 18.41 21.75
C ALA A 18 -15.94 18.85 21.73
N ALA A 19 -15.07 18.26 22.55
CA ALA A 19 -13.62 18.50 22.53
C ALA A 19 -12.89 17.81 21.35
N CYS A 20 -13.55 16.88 20.65
CA CYS A 20 -13.11 16.39 19.34
C CYS A 20 -13.55 17.32 18.18
N GLY A 21 -14.10 18.50 18.51
CA GLY A 21 -14.65 19.46 17.57
C GLY A 21 -13.93 20.81 17.59
N GLU A 22 -12.61 20.85 17.83
CA GLU A 22 -11.84 22.08 17.64
C GLU A 22 -10.99 22.02 16.36
N LYS A 23 -11.30 22.99 15.50
CA LYS A 23 -10.76 23.20 14.16
C LYS A 23 -9.31 23.69 14.26
N ASN A 24 -8.32 22.87 13.88
CA ASN A 24 -7.15 23.33 13.09
C ASN A 24 -6.15 22.26 12.59
N ASP A 25 -6.33 20.96 12.89
CA ASP A 25 -5.38 19.90 12.47
C ASP A 25 -5.96 18.87 11.48
N GLN A 26 -7.10 19.17 10.87
CA GLN A 26 -7.74 18.23 9.93
C GLN A 26 -6.88 17.97 8.68
N ASN A 27 -5.97 18.87 8.33
CA ASN A 27 -5.04 18.67 7.22
C ASN A 27 -3.82 17.81 7.62
N ASP A 28 -3.31 17.94 8.84
CA ASP A 28 -2.08 17.27 9.27
C ASP A 28 -2.33 15.79 9.58
N ALA A 29 -3.29 15.47 10.45
CA ALA A 29 -3.64 14.09 10.79
C ALA A 29 -4.14 13.29 9.58
N THR A 30 -4.91 13.94 8.68
CA THR A 30 -5.37 13.31 7.44
C THR A 30 -4.21 13.04 6.48
N GLN A 31 -3.23 13.95 6.38
CA GLN A 31 -2.06 13.73 5.53
C GLN A 31 -1.12 12.67 6.08
N VAL A 32 -0.89 12.67 7.40
CA VAL A 32 -0.12 11.61 8.08
C VAL A 32 -0.77 10.25 7.84
N PHE A 33 -2.09 10.14 8.07
CA PHE A 33 -2.82 8.89 7.80
C PHE A 33 -2.73 8.48 6.32
N LYS A 34 -2.90 9.42 5.38
CA LYS A 34 -2.80 9.12 3.94
C LYS A 34 -1.41 8.60 3.57
N ASN A 35 -0.35 9.18 4.12
CA ASN A 35 1.01 8.73 3.87
C ASN A 35 1.27 7.35 4.47
N GLU A 36 0.87 7.12 5.72
CA GLU A 36 1.01 5.81 6.38
C GLU A 36 0.20 4.73 5.68
N PHE A 37 -1.06 5.03 5.33
CA PHE A 37 -1.89 4.12 4.54
C PHE A 37 -1.24 3.82 3.19
N ARG A 38 -0.71 4.84 2.50
CA ARG A 38 -0.05 4.66 1.22
C ARG A 38 1.15 3.73 1.32
N LEU A 39 2.03 3.98 2.29
CA LEU A 39 3.23 3.16 2.52
C LEU A 39 2.86 1.72 2.86
N GLY A 40 1.96 1.54 3.84
CA GLY A 40 1.50 0.21 4.26
C GLY A 40 0.78 -0.55 3.14
N PHE A 41 -0.01 0.14 2.33
CA PHE A 41 -0.67 -0.46 1.17
C PHE A 41 0.37 -0.92 0.14
N ILE A 42 1.33 -0.08 -0.22
CA ILE A 42 2.36 -0.41 -1.22
C ILE A 42 3.14 -1.64 -0.76
N GLU A 43 3.60 -1.65 0.50
CA GLU A 43 4.37 -2.73 1.07
C GLU A 43 3.59 -4.05 1.06
N ALA A 44 2.37 -4.03 1.62
CA ALA A 44 1.53 -5.23 1.70
C ALA A 44 1.12 -5.75 0.30
N ALA A 45 0.71 -4.85 -0.60
CA ALA A 45 0.29 -5.24 -1.95
C ALA A 45 1.46 -5.80 -2.76
N SER A 46 2.66 -5.21 -2.66
CA SER A 46 3.84 -5.72 -3.33
C SER A 46 4.25 -7.09 -2.79
N GLU A 47 4.27 -7.27 -1.47
CA GLU A 47 4.62 -8.55 -0.85
C GLU A 47 3.63 -9.65 -1.27
N GLN A 48 2.34 -9.36 -1.27
CA GLN A 48 1.31 -10.30 -1.73
C GLN A 48 1.42 -10.58 -3.23
N CYS A 49 1.74 -9.58 -4.05
CA CYS A 49 1.98 -9.76 -5.48
C CYS A 49 3.13 -10.74 -5.72
N VAL A 50 4.28 -10.55 -5.07
CA VAL A 50 5.44 -11.44 -5.19
C VAL A 50 5.12 -12.87 -4.74
N LYS A 51 4.41 -13.02 -3.61
CA LYS A 51 4.02 -14.35 -3.08
C LYS A 51 3.08 -15.12 -4.00
N ASN A 52 2.23 -14.43 -4.75
CA ASN A 52 1.25 -15.04 -5.65
C ASN A 52 1.76 -15.22 -7.09
N VAL A 53 2.99 -14.79 -7.39
CA VAL A 53 3.59 -15.05 -8.71
C VAL A 53 3.88 -16.55 -8.85
N PRO A 54 3.49 -17.18 -9.97
CA PRO A 54 3.78 -18.59 -10.20
C PRO A 54 5.28 -18.88 -10.08
N GLN A 55 5.63 -19.95 -9.36
CA GLN A 55 7.03 -20.33 -9.15
C GLN A 55 7.76 -20.69 -10.46
N ASN A 56 7.01 -21.08 -11.50
CA ASN A 56 7.53 -21.37 -12.85
C ASN A 56 7.65 -20.12 -13.73
N ASN A 57 7.60 -18.91 -13.16
CA ASN A 57 7.73 -17.70 -13.96
C ASN A 57 9.16 -17.57 -14.51
N VAL A 58 9.28 -17.01 -15.72
CA VAL A 58 10.55 -16.88 -16.45
C VAL A 58 11.33 -15.61 -16.01
N LEU A 59 10.73 -14.77 -15.17
CA LEU A 59 11.31 -13.49 -14.78
C LEU A 59 12.20 -13.66 -13.56
N PRO A 60 13.35 -12.97 -13.48
CA PRO A 60 14.16 -12.98 -12.28
C PRO A 60 13.39 -12.32 -11.12
N SER A 61 13.61 -12.80 -9.89
CA SER A 61 12.88 -12.37 -8.69
C SER A 61 12.94 -10.85 -8.48
N GLU A 62 14.06 -10.21 -8.83
CA GLU A 62 14.21 -8.75 -8.76
C GLU A 62 13.28 -8.03 -9.74
N THR A 63 13.15 -8.53 -10.98
CA THR A 63 12.21 -7.99 -11.97
C THR A 63 10.76 -8.18 -11.53
N VAL A 64 10.42 -9.34 -10.95
CA VAL A 64 9.09 -9.57 -10.39
C VAL A 64 8.80 -8.57 -9.28
N LYS A 65 9.74 -8.37 -8.35
CA LYS A 65 9.63 -7.37 -7.28
C LYS A 65 9.42 -5.96 -7.84
N GLN A 66 10.21 -5.53 -8.82
CA GLN A 66 10.09 -4.20 -9.44
C GLN A 66 8.73 -3.99 -10.11
N ILE A 67 8.17 -5.03 -10.75
CA ILE A 67 6.83 -4.96 -11.35
C ILE A 67 5.76 -4.86 -10.26
N CYS A 68 5.86 -5.65 -9.19
CA CYS A 68 4.93 -5.64 -8.07
C CYS A 68 4.95 -4.29 -7.32
N ASP A 69 6.14 -3.75 -7.03
CA ASP A 69 6.29 -2.42 -6.40
C ASP A 69 5.65 -1.33 -7.26
N CYS A 70 6.00 -1.28 -8.56
CA CYS A 70 5.43 -0.30 -9.50
C CYS A 70 3.90 -0.42 -9.61
N THR A 71 3.38 -1.65 -9.60
CA THR A 71 1.93 -1.87 -9.69
C THR A 71 1.25 -1.36 -8.42
N ALA A 72 1.80 -1.66 -7.25
CA ALA A 72 1.28 -1.20 -5.97
C ALA A 72 1.29 0.34 -5.87
N GLU A 73 2.35 0.98 -6.33
CA GLU A 73 2.46 2.44 -6.44
C GLU A 73 1.40 3.04 -7.38
N GLN A 74 1.15 2.44 -8.54
CA GLN A 74 0.13 2.97 -9.46
C GLN A 74 -1.30 2.75 -8.96
N ILE A 75 -1.53 1.74 -8.12
CA ILE A 75 -2.87 1.41 -7.64
C ILE A 75 -3.22 2.18 -6.39
N VAL A 76 -2.27 2.41 -5.49
CA VAL A 76 -2.54 3.20 -4.28
C VAL A 76 -2.99 4.63 -4.62
N ASP A 77 -2.53 5.18 -5.74
CA ASP A 77 -2.97 6.49 -6.27
C ASP A 77 -4.37 6.47 -6.92
N LYS A 78 -4.85 5.28 -7.28
CA LYS A 78 -6.16 5.08 -7.94
C LYS A 78 -7.23 4.60 -6.98
N VAL A 79 -6.88 4.21 -5.75
CA VAL A 79 -7.84 3.91 -4.69
C VAL A 79 -8.36 5.23 -4.16
N SER A 80 -9.59 5.58 -4.55
CA SER A 80 -10.27 6.74 -3.99
C SER A 80 -10.58 6.49 -2.51
N ALA A 81 -10.69 7.55 -1.71
CA ALA A 81 -11.07 7.44 -0.29
C ALA A 81 -12.41 6.69 -0.08
N GLU A 82 -13.28 6.75 -1.09
CA GLU A 82 -14.58 6.06 -1.14
C GLU A 82 -14.44 4.54 -1.36
N ASP A 83 -13.37 4.10 -2.03
CA ASP A 83 -13.10 2.69 -2.31
C ASP A 83 -12.36 2.00 -1.15
N VAL A 84 -11.71 2.77 -0.28
CA VAL A 84 -10.92 2.26 0.85
C VAL A 84 -11.72 1.30 1.74
N PRO A 85 -12.96 1.59 2.17
CA PRO A 85 -13.73 0.68 3.01
C PRO A 85 -14.00 -0.67 2.34
N ASP A 86 -14.30 -0.66 1.04
CA ASP A 86 -14.55 -1.89 0.28
C ASP A 86 -13.26 -2.68 0.05
N VAL A 87 -12.15 -1.99 -0.26
CA VAL A 87 -10.82 -2.61 -0.36
C VAL A 87 -10.40 -3.25 0.96
N LEU A 88 -10.62 -2.56 2.09
CA LEU A 88 -10.35 -3.08 3.44
C LEU A 88 -11.29 -4.26 3.80
N ALA A 89 -12.52 -4.25 3.29
CA ALA A 89 -13.44 -5.37 3.40
C ALA A 89 -13.11 -6.54 2.45
N GLY A 90 -12.01 -6.45 1.69
CA GLY A 90 -11.59 -7.46 0.72
C GLY A 90 -12.43 -7.48 -0.56
N LYS A 91 -13.31 -6.50 -0.76
CA LYS A 91 -14.15 -6.37 -1.95
C LYS A 91 -13.40 -5.60 -3.02
N VAL A 92 -12.73 -6.34 -3.90
CA VAL A 92 -12.09 -5.76 -5.09
C VAL A 92 -13.11 -5.70 -6.22
N SER A 93 -13.58 -4.50 -6.54
CA SER A 93 -14.52 -4.27 -7.65
C SER A 93 -13.93 -4.70 -9.00
N PRO A 94 -14.77 -5.07 -10.00
CA PRO A 94 -14.30 -5.40 -11.35
C PRO A 94 -13.48 -4.28 -11.98
N GLU A 95 -13.86 -3.02 -11.74
CA GLU A 95 -13.14 -1.84 -12.21
C GLU A 95 -11.75 -1.74 -11.59
N LEU A 96 -11.62 -1.96 -10.27
CA LEU A 96 -10.33 -1.96 -9.60
C LEU A 96 -9.44 -3.10 -10.09
N ARG A 97 -10.00 -4.29 -10.35
CA ARG A 97 -9.27 -5.41 -10.97
C ARG A 97 -8.73 -5.03 -12.35
N GLN A 98 -9.53 -4.35 -13.16
CA GLN A 98 -9.08 -3.88 -14.47
C GLN A 98 -7.95 -2.86 -14.34
N LYS A 99 -8.07 -1.88 -13.42
CA LYS A 99 -7.01 -0.92 -13.14
C LYS A 99 -5.71 -1.61 -12.71
N ILE A 100 -5.79 -2.65 -11.87
CA ILE A 100 -4.65 -3.48 -11.45
C ILE A 100 -4.00 -4.17 -12.65
N ALA A 101 -4.79 -4.80 -13.52
CA ALA A 101 -4.28 -5.49 -14.71
C ALA A 101 -3.58 -4.52 -15.68
N GLU A 102 -4.17 -3.35 -15.91
CA GLU A 102 -3.59 -2.29 -16.75
C GLU A 102 -2.30 -1.73 -16.14
N ALA A 103 -2.28 -1.46 -14.83
CA ALA A 103 -1.09 -1.02 -14.11
C ALA A 103 0.03 -2.07 -14.19
N THR A 104 -0.30 -3.34 -13.99
CA THR A 104 0.66 -4.46 -14.10
C THR A 104 1.28 -4.52 -15.49
N LYS A 105 0.45 -4.43 -16.55
CA LYS A 105 0.93 -4.44 -17.94
C LYS A 105 1.85 -3.26 -18.23
N SER A 106 1.46 -2.07 -17.79
CA SER A 106 2.26 -0.84 -17.91
C SER A 106 3.60 -0.96 -17.17
N CYS A 107 3.58 -1.44 -15.93
CA CYS A 107 4.77 -1.63 -15.11
C CYS A 107 5.70 -2.70 -15.69
N ALA A 108 5.16 -3.84 -16.15
CA ALA A 108 5.94 -4.86 -16.84
C ALA A 108 6.64 -4.27 -18.07
N GLN A 109 5.92 -3.51 -18.91
CA GLN A 109 6.54 -2.86 -20.07
C GLN A 109 7.66 -1.88 -19.66
N LYS A 110 7.44 -1.05 -18.64
CA LYS A 110 8.44 -0.09 -18.16
C LYS A 110 9.68 -0.77 -17.59
N VAL A 111 9.50 -1.82 -16.79
CA VAL A 111 10.59 -2.56 -16.15
C VAL A 111 11.37 -3.36 -17.19
N LEU A 112 10.68 -4.03 -18.12
CA LEU A 112 11.32 -4.84 -19.16
C LEU A 112 11.97 -4.00 -20.28
N ALA A 113 11.45 -2.81 -20.55
CA ALA A 113 12.06 -1.87 -21.50
C ALA A 113 13.24 -1.10 -20.90
N LYS A 114 13.48 -1.21 -19.58
CA LYS A 114 14.66 -0.63 -18.94
C LYS A 114 15.89 -1.45 -19.38
N PRO A 115 16.88 -0.86 -20.04
CA PRO A 115 18.09 -1.60 -20.42
C PRO A 115 18.76 -2.14 -19.15
N ALA A 116 19.06 -3.43 -19.15
CA ALA A 116 19.68 -4.17 -18.06
C ALA A 116 21.07 -3.61 -17.73
N ALA A 117 21.13 -2.58 -16.90
CA ALA A 117 22.35 -2.05 -16.32
C ALA A 117 22.42 -2.46 -14.83
N ALA A 118 22.28 -3.76 -14.52
CA ALA A 118 22.53 -4.27 -13.15
C ALA A 118 22.74 -5.79 -13.04
N SER A 119 22.63 -6.59 -14.09
CA SER A 119 23.01 -8.02 -14.04
C SER A 119 24.33 -8.24 -14.77
N GLY A 120 25.39 -7.71 -14.17
CA GLY A 120 26.78 -7.97 -14.49
C GLY A 120 27.48 -8.46 -13.24
N GLU A 121 27.11 -9.66 -12.81
CA GLU A 121 27.85 -10.48 -11.86
C GLU A 121 29.29 -10.64 -12.40
N LYS A 122 30.23 -9.84 -11.89
CA LYS A 122 31.66 -10.07 -12.14
C LYS A 122 32.16 -11.10 -11.13
N ALA A 123 31.63 -12.32 -11.21
CA ALA A 123 32.26 -13.50 -10.65
C ALA A 123 33.16 -14.13 -11.72
N ALA A 124 34.43 -13.73 -11.74
CA ALA A 124 35.51 -14.55 -12.27
C ALA A 124 36.79 -14.18 -11.51
N SER A 125 37.00 -14.87 -10.40
CA SER A 125 38.27 -14.93 -9.70
C SER A 125 39.30 -15.69 -10.54
N SER A 126 40.55 -15.23 -10.50
CA SER A 126 41.79 -15.98 -10.74
C SER A 126 42.17 -16.31 -12.19
N VAL A 127 43.33 -15.81 -12.65
CA VAL A 127 44.47 -16.58 -13.23
C VAL A 127 45.58 -15.61 -13.68
N LYS A 128 46.66 -15.58 -12.89
CA LYS A 128 48.09 -15.56 -13.31
C LYS A 128 48.64 -14.31 -14.03
N GLN A 129 49.36 -13.48 -13.28
CA GLN A 129 50.52 -12.75 -13.82
C GLN A 129 51.79 -13.39 -13.27
N LYS A 130 52.57 -13.95 -14.21
CA LYS A 130 53.98 -14.30 -14.07
C LYS A 130 54.76 -13.25 -14.86
#